data_AF-A0A257JGR4-F1
#
_entry.id   AF-A0A257JGR4-F1
#
_cell.length_a   1.000
_cell.length_b   1.000
_cell.length_c   1.000
_cell.angle_alpha   90.00
_cell.angle_beta   90.00
_cell.angle_gamma   90.00
#
_symmetry.space_group_name_H-M   'P 1'
#
loop_
_entity.id
_entity.type
_entity.pdbx_description
1 polymer ?
#
loop_
_entity_poly.entity_id
_entity_poly.type
_entity_poly.pdbx_seq_one_letter_code
_entity_poly.pdbx_strand_id
1 'polypeptide(L)' 'MSDVKKTTFQTGDYVVYPAHGVGRITGIESQTVAGMSLEVFVIAFDQDKMTLRVPTSKVKTGGLRALSGPAI' A
#
# COMPACT_ATOMS: atom_id res chain seq x y z
N MET A 1 14.13 -5.05 22.69
CA MET A 1 14.42 -4.10 21.58
C MET A 1 14.31 -4.90 20.29
N SER A 2 13.22 -4.76 19.54
CA SER A 2 13.11 -5.40 18.22
C SER A 2 12.24 -4.55 17.30
N ASP A 3 12.94 -3.66 16.60
CA ASP A 3 12.71 -3.29 15.20
C ASP A 3 11.30 -2.84 14.80
N VAL A 4 11.01 -1.57 15.07
CA VAL A 4 10.08 -0.79 14.25
C VAL A 4 10.68 -0.71 12.84
N LYS A 5 10.48 -1.77 12.03
CA LYS A 5 10.79 -1.76 10.60
C LYS A 5 10.00 -0.60 9.99
N LYS A 6 10.72 0.45 9.64
CA LYS A 6 10.24 1.60 8.88
C LYS A 6 9.59 1.01 7.61
N THR A 7 8.26 0.95 7.61
CA THR A 7 7.47 0.26 6.59
C THR A 7 7.55 1.04 5.28
N THR A 8 8.64 0.84 4.54
CA THR A 8 8.77 1.31 3.17
C THR A 8 8.09 0.26 2.30
N PHE A 9 6.88 0.57 1.86
CA PHE A 9 6.10 -0.26 0.96
C PHE A 9 6.75 -0.29 -0.43
N GLN A 10 6.91 -1.47 -1.01
CA GLN A 10 7.53 -1.66 -2.32
C GLN A 10 6.58 -2.39 -3.27
N THR A 11 6.83 -2.25 -4.58
CA THR A 11 6.14 -3.06 -5.57
C THR A 11 6.39 -4.54 -5.32
N GLY A 12 5.34 -5.33 -5.26
CA GLY A 12 5.39 -6.75 -4.95
C GLY A 12 5.06 -7.10 -3.50
N ASP A 13 5.08 -6.12 -2.58
CA ASP A 13 4.74 -6.35 -1.16
C ASP A 13 3.26 -6.65 -0.97
N TYR A 14 2.99 -7.50 0.02
CA TYR A 14 1.65 -7.79 0.49
C TYR A 14 1.24 -6.81 1.60
N VAL A 15 0.04 -6.27 1.45
CA VAL A 15 -0.53 -5.29 2.36
C VAL A 15 -1.94 -5.73 2.75
N VAL A 16 -2.35 -5.40 3.95
CA VAL A 16 -3.74 -5.60 4.38
C VAL A 16 -4.46 -4.27 4.47
N TYR A 17 -5.65 -4.23 3.91
CA TYR A 17 -6.58 -3.12 4.06
C TYR A 17 -7.77 -3.63 4.87
N PRO A 18 -8.06 -3.07 6.06
CA PRO A 18 -9.07 -3.61 6.98
C PRO A 18 -10.44 -3.86 6.35
N ALA A 19 -10.84 -3.05 5.36
CA ALA A 19 -12.12 -3.19 4.68
C ALA A 19 -12.15 -4.22 3.53
N HIS A 20 -10.99 -4.57 2.94
CA HIS A 20 -10.90 -5.36 1.71
C HIS A 20 -9.98 -6.59 1.82
N GLY A 21 -9.33 -6.80 2.96
CA GLY A 21 -8.44 -7.94 3.17
C GLY A 21 -7.05 -7.73 2.60
N VAL A 22 -6.46 -8.80 2.04
CA VAL A 22 -5.06 -8.81 1.58
C VAL A 22 -4.99 -8.37 0.12
N GLY A 23 -4.19 -7.35 -0.15
CA GLY A 23 -3.83 -6.91 -1.49
C GLY A 23 -2.32 -6.98 -1.72
N ARG A 24 -1.91 -6.86 -2.98
CA ARG A 24 -0.50 -6.79 -3.38
C ARG A 24 -0.23 -5.49 -4.09
N ILE A 25 0.86 -4.81 -3.75
CA ILE A 25 1.27 -3.59 -4.44
C ILE A 25 1.76 -3.98 -5.84
N THR A 26 1.08 -3.50 -6.87
CA THR A 26 1.45 -3.73 -8.28
C THR A 26 2.29 -2.60 -8.85
N GLY A 27 2.30 -1.43 -8.21
CA GLY A 27 3.13 -0.31 -8.63
C GLY A 27 2.92 0.94 -7.78
N ILE A 28 3.68 1.99 -8.11
CA ILE A 28 3.48 3.35 -7.60
C ILE A 28 3.26 4.23 -8.82
N GLU A 29 2.17 4.98 -8.85
CA GLU A 29 1.87 5.94 -9.90
C GLU A 29 1.89 7.36 -9.32
N SER A 30 2.27 8.35 -10.14
CA SER A 30 2.04 9.76 -9.79
C SER A 30 0.82 10.27 -10.54
N GLN A 31 -0.14 10.85 -9.82
CA GLN A 31 -1.29 11.54 -10.39
C GLN A 31 -1.28 13.01 -10.01
N THR A 32 -1.57 13.87 -10.98
CA THR A 32 -1.76 15.30 -10.73
C THR A 32 -3.23 15.56 -10.41
N VAL A 33 -3.53 15.93 -9.15
CA VAL A 33 -4.88 16.28 -8.69
C VAL A 33 -4.87 17.75 -8.27
N ALA A 34 -5.78 18.56 -8.83
CA ALA A 34 -5.88 19.99 -8.56
C ALA A 34 -4.56 20.77 -8.75
N GLY A 35 -3.75 20.39 -9.75
CA GLY A 35 -2.45 21.02 -10.03
C GLY A 35 -1.30 20.58 -9.13
N MET A 36 -1.54 19.67 -8.18
CA MET A 36 -0.52 19.09 -7.31
C MET A 36 -0.23 17.65 -7.73
N SER A 37 1.05 17.27 -7.83
CA SER A 37 1.43 15.88 -8.08
C SER A 37 1.39 15.08 -6.77
N LEU A 38 0.60 14.01 -6.75
CA LEU A 38 0.52 13.04 -5.66
C LEU A 38 0.97 11.67 -6.13
N GLU A 39 1.84 11.04 -5.35
CA GLU A 39 2.15 9.63 -5.52
C GLU A 39 1.06 8.77 -4.87
N VAL A 40 0.63 7.73 -5.58
CA VAL A 40 -0.36 6.75 -5.15
C VAL A 40 0.21 5.34 -5.31
N PHE A 41 0.06 4.51 -4.28
CA PHE A 41 0.31 3.08 -4.40
C PHE A 41 -0.86 2.42 -5.11
N VAL A 42 -0.54 1.60 -6.10
CA VAL A 42 -1.50 0.76 -6.82
C VAL A 42 -1.48 -0.62 -6.16
N ILE A 43 -2.61 -1.03 -5.59
CA ILE A 43 -2.76 -2.29 -4.85
C ILE A 43 -3.82 -3.12 -5.55
N ALA A 44 -3.47 -4.31 -6.02
CA ALA A 44 -4.42 -5.27 -6.56
C ALA A 44 -4.92 -6.21 -5.45
N PHE A 45 -6.24 -6.31 -5.33
CA PHE A 45 -6.93 -7.25 -4.46
C PHE A 45 -7.43 -8.39 -5.33
N ASP A 46 -6.81 -9.56 -5.21
CA ASP A 46 -7.15 -10.73 -6.02
C ASP A 46 -8.56 -11.25 -5.71
N GLN A 47 -8.95 -11.15 -4.44
CA GLN A 47 -10.25 -11.60 -3.93
C GLN A 47 -11.44 -10.90 -4.61
N ASP A 48 -11.35 -9.59 -4.82
CA ASP A 48 -12.42 -8.79 -5.42
C ASP A 48 -12.12 -8.39 -6.87
N LYS A 49 -10.99 -8.84 -7.45
CA LYS A 49 -10.43 -8.36 -8.73
C LYS A 49 -10.41 -6.83 -8.83
N MET A 50 -10.19 -6.16 -7.70
CA MET A 50 -10.27 -4.70 -7.58
C MET A 50 -8.87 -4.11 -7.43
N THR A 51 -8.63 -2.94 -8.02
CA THR A 51 -7.38 -2.21 -7.83
C THR A 51 -7.65 -0.94 -7.01
N LEU A 52 -7.05 -0.84 -5.83
CA LEU A 52 -7.15 0.34 -4.97
C LEU A 52 -5.93 1.23 -5.18
N ARG A 53 -6.17 2.54 -5.24
CA ARG A 53 -5.11 3.55 -5.30
C ARG A 53 -5.09 4.34 -4.01
N VAL A 54 -4.02 4.21 -3.25
CA VAL A 54 -3.88 4.88 -1.95
C VAL A 54 -2.74 5.90 -2.02
N PRO A 55 -3.00 7.20 -1.78
CA PRO A 55 -1.94 8.21 -1.75
C PRO A 55 -0.88 7.84 -0.73
N THR A 56 0.40 7.91 -1.11
CA THR A 56 1.54 7.57 -0.25
C THR A 56 1.47 8.34 1.09
N SER A 57 1.05 9.60 1.03
CA SER A 57 0.81 10.48 2.19
C SER A 57 -0.27 9.99 3.15
N LYS A 58 -1.28 9.26 2.65
CA LYS A 58 -2.40 8.75 3.46
C LYS A 58 -2.25 7.29 3.88
N VAL A 59 -1.22 6.57 3.44
CA VAL A 59 -1.02 5.15 3.81
C VAL A 59 -0.91 4.96 5.32
N LYS A 60 -0.19 5.86 6.01
CA LYS A 60 -0.05 5.81 7.47
C LYS A 60 -1.36 6.08 8.23
N THR A 61 -2.23 6.91 7.67
CA THR A 61 -3.50 7.32 8.30
C THR A 61 -4.67 6.42 7.90
N GLY A 62 -4.62 5.82 6.71
CA GLY A 62 -5.69 4.99 6.13
C GLY A 62 -5.76 3.56 6.67
N GLY A 63 -5.00 3.23 7.72
CA GLY A 63 -5.02 1.90 8.34
C GLY A 63 -4.38 0.80 7.51
N LEU A 64 -3.60 1.15 6.48
CA LEU A 64 -2.89 0.20 5.64
C LEU A 64 -1.70 -0.37 6.43
N ARG A 65 -1.70 -1.68 6.65
CA ARG A 65 -0.61 -2.36 7.36
C ARG A 65 0.15 -3.26 6.39
N ALA A 66 1.48 -3.18 6.41
CA ALA A 66 2.28 -4.17 5.73
C ALA A 66 2.11 -5.51 6.44
N LEU A 67 1.80 -6.53 5.65
CA LEU A 67 1.95 -7.91 6.10
C LEU A 67 3.42 -8.23 5.87
N SER A 68 4.26 -7.96 6.87
CA SER A 68 5.69 -8.30 6.82
C SER A 68 5.92 -9.66 6.17
N GLY A 69 6.68 -9.70 5.07
CA GLY A 69 7.27 -10.94 4.53
C GLY A 69 8.34 -11.51 5.47
N PRO A 70 8.73 -12.78 5.26
CA PRO A 70 9.01 -13.77 6.31
C PRO A 70 10.14 -13.35 7.25
N ALA A 71 9.98 -13.71 8.53
CA ALA A 71 11.13 -13.92 9.40
C ALA A 71 11.95 -15.05 8.78
N ILE A 72 13.18 -14.72 8.36
CA ILE A 72 14.21 -15.70 8.02
C ILE A 72 14.64 -16.40 9.30
#